data_AF-A0A538K347-F1
#
_entry.id   AF-A0A538K347-F1
#
_cell.length_a   1.000
_cell.length_b   1.000
_cell.length_c   1.000
_cell.angle_alpha   90.00
_cell.angle_beta   90.00
_cell.angle_gamma   90.00
#
_symmetry.space_group_name_H-M   'P 1'
#
loop_
_entity.id
_entity.type
_entity.pdbx_description
1 polymer ?
#
loop_
_entity_poly.entity_id
_entity_poly.type
_entity_poly.pdbx_seq_one_letter_code
_entity_poly.pdbx_strand_id
1 'polypeptide(L)'
;MCVWVAAASMQAWTGIVPALIAAQLFAADYALWRARGKPWHDPLVIVLLLPAIACGLWIGVGGLVTGMHRGGPGRLLLEVGPGLALTGLACTLVSYHGRHRP
;
A
#
# COMPACT_ATOMS: atom_id res chain seq x y z
N MET A 1 7.08 -4.55 4.04
CA MET A 1 6.47 -3.21 4.27
C MET A 1 5.14 -3.30 4.99
N CYS A 2 4.08 -3.95 4.46
CA CYS A 2 2.80 -4.11 5.19
C CYS A 2 2.94 -4.79 6.56
N VAL A 3 3.75 -5.85 6.66
CA VAL A 3 4.03 -6.55 7.92
C VAL A 3 4.72 -5.63 8.95
N TRP A 4 5.61 -4.76 8.48
CA TRP A 4 6.29 -3.78 9.33
C TRP A 4 5.32 -2.71 9.85
N VAL A 5 4.42 -2.20 8.99
CA VAL A 5 3.35 -1.27 9.40
C VAL A 5 2.42 -1.92 10.42
N ALA A 6 2.00 -3.16 10.18
CA ALA A 6 1.14 -3.88 11.11
C ALA A 6 1.81 -4.08 12.47
N ALA A 7 3.10 -4.44 12.49
CA ALA A 7 3.87 -4.63 13.70
C ALA A 7 4.17 -3.31 14.45
N ALA A 8 4.45 -2.21 13.73
CA ALA A 8 4.85 -0.94 14.32
C ALA A 8 3.67 -0.04 14.73
N SER A 9 2.52 -0.18 14.07
CA SER A 9 1.35 0.69 14.26
C SER A 9 0.78 0.63 15.68
N MET A 10 0.79 -0.56 16.32
CA MET A 10 0.06 -0.86 17.56
C MET A 10 -1.43 -0.46 17.51
N GLN A 11 -1.97 -0.15 16.33
CA GLN A 11 -3.33 0.31 16.13
C GLN A 11 -4.01 -0.40 14.97
N ALA A 12 -5.20 -0.91 15.28
CA ALA A 12 -6.01 -1.69 14.37
C ALA A 12 -6.42 -0.89 13.12
N TRP A 13 -7.01 0.30 13.31
CA TRP A 13 -7.72 1.02 12.25
C TRP A 13 -6.85 1.91 11.34
N THR A 14 -5.73 2.41 11.86
CA THR A 14 -4.83 3.31 11.12
C THR A 14 -3.59 2.60 10.59
N GLY A 15 -3.39 1.31 10.94
CA GLY A 15 -2.23 0.55 10.45
C GLY A 15 -2.54 -0.91 10.11
N ILE A 16 -2.97 -1.73 11.05
CA ILE A 16 -3.08 -3.19 10.83
C ILE A 16 -4.10 -3.52 9.74
N VAL A 17 -5.33 -3.03 9.87
CA VAL A 17 -6.42 -3.32 8.92
C VAL A 17 -6.08 -2.80 7.51
N PRO A 18 -5.69 -1.52 7.32
CA PRO A 18 -5.28 -1.03 6.01
C PRO A 18 -4.08 -1.79 5.42
N ALA A 19 -3.11 -2.19 6.24
CA ALA A 19 -1.93 -2.91 5.77
C ALA A 19 -2.26 -4.33 5.30
N LEU A 20 -3.17 -5.02 6.00
CA LEU A 20 -3.66 -6.34 5.59
C LEU A 20 -4.44 -6.26 4.28
N ILE A 21 -5.32 -5.25 4.14
CA ILE A 21 -6.07 -5.01 2.90
C ILE A 21 -5.11 -4.75 1.75
N ALA A 22 -4.15 -3.83 1.92
CA ALA A 22 -3.15 -3.53 0.90
C ALA A 22 -2.36 -4.79 0.51
N ALA A 23 -1.90 -5.59 1.48
CA ALA A 23 -1.16 -6.83 1.22
C ALA A 23 -1.97 -7.85 0.41
N GLN A 24 -3.24 -8.06 0.75
CA GLN A 24 -4.13 -8.96 0.00
C GLN A 24 -4.36 -8.47 -1.42
N LEU A 25 -4.56 -7.16 -1.61
CA LEU A 25 -4.76 -6.58 -2.93
C LEU A 25 -3.51 -6.70 -3.81
N PHE A 26 -2.31 -6.48 -3.27
CA PHE A 26 -1.06 -6.72 -3.99
C PHE A 26 -0.88 -8.19 -4.39
N ALA A 27 -1.26 -9.12 -3.52
CA ALA A 27 -1.18 -10.54 -3.83
C ALA A 27 -2.19 -10.94 -4.93
N ALA A 28 -3.43 -10.44 -4.83
CA ALA A 28 -4.48 -10.69 -5.82
C ALA A 28 -4.12 -10.09 -7.19
N ASP A 29 -3.56 -8.89 -7.19
CA ASP A 29 -3.03 -8.21 -8.36
C ASP A 29 -1.94 -9.04 -9.06
N TYR A 30 -0.91 -9.44 -8.33
CA TYR A 30 0.17 -10.26 -8.87
C TYR A 30 -0.34 -11.59 -9.46
N ALA A 31 -1.28 -12.25 -8.76
CA ALA A 31 -1.91 -13.48 -9.23
C ALA A 31 -2.70 -13.25 -10.52
N LEU A 32 -3.47 -12.17 -10.60
CA LEU A 32 -4.26 -11.83 -11.79
C LEU A 32 -3.38 -11.49 -12.99
N TRP A 33 -2.31 -10.72 -12.77
CA TRP A 33 -1.33 -10.41 -13.81
C TRP A 33 -0.64 -11.67 -14.36
N ARG A 34 -0.16 -12.55 -13.47
CA ARG A 34 0.42 -13.86 -13.84
C ARG A 34 -0.55 -14.73 -14.62
N ALA A 35 -1.81 -14.81 -14.20
CA ALA A 35 -2.82 -15.63 -14.84
C ALA A 35 -3.20 -15.12 -16.25
N ARG A 36 -3.19 -13.80 -16.46
CA ARG A 36 -3.60 -13.21 -17.74
C ARG A 36 -2.51 -13.15 -18.79
N GLY A 37 -1.23 -13.20 -18.41
CA GLY A 37 -0.12 -13.17 -19.37
C GLY A 37 -0.03 -11.85 -20.18
N LYS A 38 -0.72 -10.80 -19.74
CA LYS A 38 -0.88 -9.53 -20.46
C LYS A 38 -0.13 -8.40 -19.75
N PRO A 39 0.38 -7.41 -20.50
CA PRO A 39 0.92 -6.19 -19.91
C PRO A 39 -0.18 -5.44 -19.13
N TRP A 40 0.24 -4.75 -18.08
CA TRP A 40 -0.60 -4.36 -16.94
C TRP A 40 -1.53 -3.15 -17.17
N HIS A 41 -1.58 -2.59 -18.38
CA HIS A 41 -2.58 -1.57 -18.75
C HIS A 41 -4.02 -2.12 -18.85
N ASP A 42 -4.28 -3.30 -18.30
CA ASP A 42 -5.61 -3.83 -18.13
C ASP A 42 -6.35 -3.03 -17.04
N PRO A 43 -7.47 -2.36 -17.38
CA PRO A 43 -8.22 -1.52 -16.45
C PRO A 43 -8.62 -2.24 -15.16
N LEU A 44 -8.90 -3.54 -15.22
CA LEU A 44 -9.29 -4.32 -14.04
C LEU A 44 -8.21 -4.32 -12.98
N VAL A 45 -6.97 -4.36 -13.42
CA VAL A 45 -5.85 -4.51 -12.50
C VAL A 45 -5.42 -3.16 -11.92
N ILE A 46 -5.52 -2.09 -12.72
CA ILE A 46 -5.41 -0.71 -12.21
C ILE A 46 -6.48 -0.45 -11.14
N VAL A 47 -7.73 -0.81 -11.43
CA VAL A 47 -8.85 -0.63 -10.50
C VAL A 47 -8.63 -1.44 -9.21
N LEU A 48 -8.05 -2.64 -9.30
CA LEU A 48 -7.74 -3.47 -8.14
C LEU A 48 -6.68 -2.85 -7.21
N LEU A 49 -5.77 -2.03 -7.76
CA LEU A 49 -4.71 -1.35 -6.98
C LEU A 49 -5.16 -0.03 -6.35
N LEU A 50 -6.21 0.62 -6.85
CA LEU A 50 -6.70 1.89 -6.29
C LEU A 50 -6.99 1.81 -4.78
N PRO A 51 -7.65 0.75 -4.26
CA PRO A 51 -7.87 0.63 -2.82
C PRO A 51 -6.57 0.35 -2.05
N ALA A 52 -5.58 -0.31 -2.65
CA ALA A 52 -4.27 -0.53 -2.02
C ALA A 52 -3.50 0.79 -1.87
N ILE A 53 -3.56 1.65 -2.89
CA ILE A 53 -3.03 3.01 -2.87
C ILE A 53 -3.74 3.85 -1.79
N ALA A 54 -5.07 3.79 -1.74
CA ALA A 54 -5.85 4.48 -0.72
C ALA A 54 -5.49 4.00 0.71
N CYS A 55 -5.26 2.70 0.89
CA CYS A 55 -4.78 2.14 2.16
C CYS A 55 -3.37 2.65 2.51
N GLY A 56 -2.45 2.70 1.54
CA GLY A 56 -1.10 3.25 1.74
C GLY A 56 -1.12 4.72 2.18
N LEU A 57 -1.96 5.54 1.52
CA LEU A 57 -2.22 6.93 1.90
C LEU A 57 -2.84 7.03 3.29
N TRP A 58 -3.84 6.21 3.62
CA TRP A 58 -4.49 6.22 4.92
C TRP A 58 -3.55 5.81 6.06
N ILE A 59 -2.63 4.86 5.82
CA ILE A 59 -1.58 4.52 6.78
C ILE A 59 -0.69 5.74 7.06
N GLY A 60 -0.27 6.46 6.02
CA GLY A 60 0.63 7.59 6.17
C GLY A 60 -0.04 8.86 6.71
N VAL A 61 -1.29 9.12 6.32
CA VAL A 61 -2.00 10.38 6.60
C VAL A 61 -3.05 10.22 7.69
N GLY A 62 -3.67 9.04 7.83
CA GLY A 62 -4.71 8.79 8.83
C GLY A 62 -4.22 8.94 10.27
N GLY A 63 -2.93 8.66 10.53
CA GLY A 63 -2.29 8.95 11.80
C GLY A 63 -2.18 10.45 12.11
N LEU A 64 -2.00 11.28 11.08
CA LEU A 64 -1.94 12.74 11.19
C LEU A 64 -3.34 13.35 11.35
N VAL A 65 -4.32 12.87 10.59
CA VAL A 65 -5.70 13.39 10.57
C VAL A 65 -6.45 13.09 11.88
N THR A 66 -6.20 11.95 12.50
CA THR A 66 -6.87 11.57 13.76
C THR A 66 -6.31 12.28 15.00
N GLY A 67 -5.41 13.27 14.81
CA GLY A 67 -4.89 14.09 15.91
C GLY A 67 -4.12 13.27 16.95
N MET A 68 -3.65 12.09 16.59
CA MET A 68 -2.91 11.24 17.51
C MET A 68 -1.61 11.91 17.91
N HIS A 69 -1.63 12.50 19.10
CA HIS A 69 -0.50 13.20 19.69
C HIS A 69 0.58 12.18 20.06
N ARG A 70 1.39 11.79 19.08
CA ARG A 70 2.49 10.86 19.21
C ARG A 70 3.79 11.67 19.24
N GLY A 71 4.08 12.27 20.39
CA GLY A 71 5.05 13.34 20.58
C GLY A 71 6.53 12.97 20.42
N GLY A 72 6.98 12.52 19.24
CA GLY A 72 8.41 12.28 18.98
C GLY A 72 8.82 12.44 17.51
N PRO A 73 9.86 13.24 17.18
CA PRO A 73 10.29 13.51 15.80
C PRO A 73 10.71 12.27 15.00
N GLY A 74 11.11 11.17 15.66
CA GLY A 74 11.45 9.90 15.00
C GLY A 74 10.25 9.10 14.46
N ARG A 75 9.02 9.41 14.87
CA ARG A 75 7.82 8.64 14.47
C ARG A 75 7.29 8.98 13.08
N LEU A 76 7.58 10.17 12.53
CA LEU A 76 7.19 10.53 11.16
C LEU A 76 7.79 9.59 10.11
N LEU A 77 9.07 9.22 10.28
CA LEU A 77 9.76 8.27 9.40
C LEU A 77 9.17 6.86 9.47
N LEU A 78 8.72 6.44 10.66
CA LEU A 78 8.17 5.10 10.91
C LEU A 78 6.68 4.98 10.59
N GLU A 79 5.92 6.08 10.61
CA GLU A 79 4.47 6.08 10.41
C GLU A 79 4.10 6.54 8.99
N VAL A 80 4.71 7.62 8.49
CA VAL A 80 4.42 8.18 7.15
C VAL A 80 5.23 7.50 6.07
N GLY A 81 6.51 7.23 6.35
CA GLY A 81 7.46 6.62 5.41
C GLY A 81 6.95 5.31 4.79
N PRO A 82 6.43 4.35 5.57
CA PRO A 82 5.93 3.10 5.03
C PRO A 82 4.68 3.23 4.16
N GLY A 83 3.76 4.14 4.50
CA GLY A 83 2.55 4.39 3.71
C GLY A 83 2.88 5.02 2.35
N LEU A 84 3.80 5.99 2.34
CA LEU A 84 4.32 6.59 1.12
C LEU A 84 5.15 5.59 0.30
N ALA A 85 5.98 4.78 0.95
CA ALA A 85 6.76 3.74 0.27
C ALA A 85 5.86 2.67 -0.37
N LEU A 86 4.78 2.25 0.30
CA LEU A 86 3.77 1.34 -0.26
C LEU A 86 3.08 1.93 -1.48
N THR A 87 2.72 3.22 -1.40
CA THR A 87 2.10 3.94 -2.51
C THR A 87 3.07 4.07 -3.70
N GLY A 88 4.31 4.49 -3.45
CA GLY A 88 5.35 4.60 -4.47
C GLY A 88 5.67 3.24 -5.11
N LEU A 89 5.70 2.17 -4.32
CA LEU A 89 5.90 0.81 -4.81
C LEU A 89 4.72 0.34 -5.65
N ALA A 90 3.47 0.66 -5.28
CA ALA A 90 2.29 0.41 -6.11
C ALA A 90 2.43 1.08 -7.48
N CYS A 91 2.73 2.38 -7.50
CA CYS A 91 2.88 3.14 -8.74
C CYS A 91 4.06 2.62 -9.60
N THR A 92 5.18 2.25 -8.95
CA THR A 92 6.37 1.73 -9.64
C THR A 92 6.08 0.37 -10.27
N LEU A 93 5.42 -0.50 -9.52
CA LEU A 93 4.93 -1.77 -10.02
C LEU A 93 4.04 -1.53 -11.25
N VAL A 94 3.01 -0.68 -11.15
CA VAL A 94 2.11 -0.34 -12.27
C VAL A 94 2.90 0.06 -13.52
N SER A 95 3.91 0.90 -13.34
CA SER A 95 4.78 1.35 -14.43
C SER A 95 5.66 0.23 -15.00
N TYR A 96 6.17 -0.67 -14.14
CA TYR A 96 7.04 -1.79 -14.52
C TYR A 96 6.29 -2.88 -15.29
N HIS A 97 5.22 -3.47 -14.75
CA HIS A 97 4.49 -4.51 -15.52
C HIS A 97 3.62 -3.93 -16.64
N GLY A 98 3.44 -2.60 -16.71
CA GLY A 98 2.90 -1.95 -17.91
C GLY A 98 3.82 -2.09 -19.13
N ARG A 99 5.14 -2.24 -18.92
CA ARG A 99 6.16 -2.35 -19.97
C ARG A 99 6.61 -3.77 -20.28
N HIS A 100 6.31 -4.72 -19.40
CA HIS A 100 6.84 -6.08 -19.47
C HIS A 100 5.74 -7.14 -19.37
N ARG A 101 5.92 -8.25 -20.09
CA ARG A 101 5.09 -9.46 -19.95
C ARG A 101 5.62 -10.31 -18.79
N PRO A 102 4.75 -11.06 -18.10
CA PRO A 102 5.12 -11.89 -16.94
C PRO A 102 6.08 -13.03 -17.26
#